data_AF-A0A495IFZ7-F1
#
_entry.id   AF-A0A495IFZ7-F1
#
_cell.length_a   1.000
_cell.length_b   1.000
_cell.length_c   1.000
_cell.angle_alpha   90.00
_cell.angle_beta   90.00
_cell.angle_gamma   90.00
#
_symmetry.space_group_name_H-M   'P 1'
#
loop_
_entity.id
_entity.type
_entity.pdbx_description
1 polymer ?
#
loop_
_entity_poly.entity_id
_entity_poly.type
_entity_poly.pdbx_seq_one_letter_code
_entity_poly.pdbx_strand_id
1 'polypeptide(L)'
;MNDSGTPEGSRIDGPTTRDAVPTPVSEYGADVLFTDGMVELEEDHGYRGTAAARAAGISYRQLDYWARTGLVEPTVRGASGSGTQRLYGFRDILVLKLVKRLLDTGISLQQIRTAVNQLRESGVNDLAQTTLMSDGASVYLCTSNDEVIDLVSRGQGVFGIAVGKVLREVESSLVELDATPAADPRDELAARRSSRAS
;
A
#
# COMPACT_ATOMS: atom_id res chain seq x y z
N MET A 1 -7.21 70.70 -60.10
CA MET A 1 -6.93 70.24 -58.72
C MET A 1 -7.81 69.02 -58.43
N ASN A 2 -7.26 67.83 -58.67
CA ASN A 2 -6.93 66.78 -57.67
C ASN A 2 -7.94 66.59 -56.51
N ASP A 3 -8.29 65.39 -56.03
CA ASP A 3 -7.96 64.00 -56.34
C ASP A 3 -8.85 63.11 -55.43
N SER A 4 -9.01 61.88 -55.85
CA SER A 4 -9.56 60.64 -55.29
C SER A 4 -9.13 60.28 -53.85
N GLY A 5 -9.89 59.40 -53.18
CA GLY A 5 -9.35 58.58 -52.08
C GLY A 5 -10.38 57.86 -51.17
N THR A 6 -10.64 56.57 -51.42
CA THR A 6 -10.85 55.51 -50.39
C THR A 6 -9.49 55.14 -49.74
N PRO A 7 -9.31 54.29 -48.68
CA PRO A 7 -10.16 53.23 -48.08
C PRO A 7 -10.07 53.01 -46.52
N GLU A 8 -10.74 51.95 -46.03
CA GLU A 8 -10.50 51.01 -44.89
C GLU A 8 -9.93 51.42 -43.51
N GLY A 9 -10.56 50.91 -42.43
CA GLY A 9 -10.02 50.94 -41.06
C GLY A 9 -10.73 50.02 -40.04
N SER A 10 -10.21 48.79 -39.91
CA SER A 10 -10.06 47.92 -38.71
C SER A 10 -11.09 47.90 -37.54
N ARG A 11 -11.73 46.73 -37.40
CA ARG A 11 -11.88 45.85 -36.21
C ARG A 11 -11.30 46.36 -34.86
N ILE A 12 -12.15 46.45 -33.82
CA ILE A 12 -11.93 45.94 -32.44
C ILE A 12 -13.28 45.64 -31.74
N ASP A 13 -13.59 44.36 -31.53
CA ASP A 13 -14.66 43.91 -30.62
C ASP A 13 -14.10 43.89 -29.18
N GLY A 14 -14.84 44.51 -28.25
CA GLY A 14 -14.59 44.41 -26.81
C GLY A 14 -15.09 43.06 -26.25
N PRO A 15 -14.50 42.54 -25.17
CA PRO A 15 -14.83 41.21 -24.68
C PRO A 15 -16.14 41.19 -23.88
N THR A 16 -17.05 40.34 -24.33
CA THR A 16 -18.25 39.88 -23.61
C THR A 16 -17.88 39.18 -22.30
N THR A 17 -18.52 39.60 -21.21
CA THR A 17 -18.48 38.97 -19.89
C THR A 17 -19.61 37.93 -19.80
N ARG A 18 -19.33 36.78 -19.14
CA ARG A 18 -20.26 35.72 -18.65
C ARG A 18 -20.62 34.66 -19.71
N ASP A 19 -20.41 33.35 -19.55
CA ASP A 19 -20.46 32.49 -18.37
C ASP A 19 -19.29 31.48 -18.32
N ALA A 20 -18.56 31.44 -17.21
CA ALA A 20 -17.57 30.39 -16.94
C ALA A 20 -18.24 29.22 -16.20
N VAL A 21 -18.20 28.05 -16.82
CA VAL A 21 -18.53 26.76 -16.20
C VAL A 21 -17.66 26.58 -14.95
N PRO A 22 -18.20 26.23 -13.77
CA PRO A 22 -17.36 25.93 -12.62
C PRO A 22 -16.63 24.61 -12.90
N THR A 23 -15.33 24.72 -13.19
CA THR A 23 -14.42 23.58 -13.23
C THR A 23 -14.36 23.00 -11.82
N PRO A 24 -14.57 21.69 -11.61
CA PRO A 24 -14.41 21.11 -10.28
C PRO A 24 -12.96 21.30 -9.86
N VAL A 25 -12.78 22.04 -8.77
CA VAL A 25 -11.51 22.20 -8.07
C VAL A 25 -10.98 20.82 -7.70
N SER A 26 -9.91 20.40 -8.37
CA SER A 26 -9.12 19.22 -7.99
C SER A 26 -8.33 19.55 -6.72
N GLU A 27 -9.00 19.54 -5.58
CA GLU A 27 -8.37 19.48 -4.26
C GLU A 27 -7.97 18.04 -3.93
N TYR A 28 -6.95 17.55 -4.64
CA TYR A 28 -6.08 16.50 -4.12
C TYR A 28 -4.65 16.90 -4.50
N GLY A 29 -4.06 17.76 -3.67
CA GLY A 29 -2.61 17.87 -3.59
C GLY A 29 -2.05 16.55 -3.07
N ALA A 30 -1.94 15.57 -3.95
CA ALA A 30 -1.03 14.44 -3.80
C ALA A 30 0.35 14.88 -4.30
N ASP A 31 0.83 16.00 -3.76
CA ASP A 31 2.16 16.52 -4.01
C ASP A 31 3.11 15.82 -3.03
N VAL A 32 3.96 14.96 -3.61
CA VAL A 32 5.28 14.57 -3.10
C VAL A 32 5.41 14.06 -1.65
N LEU A 33 4.98 12.83 -1.37
CA LEU A 33 5.51 12.07 -0.22
C LEU A 33 5.87 10.60 -0.48
N PHE A 34 5.49 10.02 -1.62
CA PHE A 34 5.58 8.56 -1.81
C PHE A 34 6.26 8.10 -3.10
N THR A 35 6.98 8.98 -3.79
CA THR A 35 7.87 8.56 -4.86
C THR A 35 9.29 8.56 -4.33
N ASP A 36 9.89 7.36 -4.27
CA ASP A 36 11.33 7.09 -4.14
C ASP A 36 11.96 6.92 -2.74
N GLY A 37 11.19 6.92 -1.64
CA GLY A 37 11.78 6.78 -0.28
C GLY A 37 11.26 5.62 0.58
N MET A 38 9.98 5.25 0.46
CA MET A 38 9.39 4.24 1.36
C MET A 38 9.71 2.80 1.00
N VAL A 39 9.91 2.50 -0.28
CA VAL A 39 10.36 1.17 -0.72
C VAL A 39 11.81 0.92 -0.30
N GLU A 40 12.66 1.94 -0.29
CA GLU A 40 14.05 1.82 0.20
C GLU A 40 14.10 1.67 1.74
N LEU A 41 13.22 2.35 2.47
CA LEU A 41 13.10 2.17 3.93
C LEU A 41 12.61 0.77 4.33
N GLU A 42 11.87 0.08 3.45
CA GLU A 42 11.39 -1.29 3.68
C GLU A 42 12.52 -2.34 3.69
N GLU A 43 13.63 -2.12 2.99
CA GLU A 43 14.74 -3.08 2.93
C GLU A 43 15.68 -2.98 4.13
N ASP A 44 15.91 -1.77 4.65
CA ASP A 44 16.90 -1.51 5.71
C ASP A 44 16.33 -1.46 7.13
N HIS A 45 15.01 -1.47 7.30
CA HIS A 45 14.38 -1.41 8.63
C HIS A 45 13.14 -2.30 8.72
N GLY A 46 12.89 -2.85 9.92
CA GLY A 46 11.71 -3.66 10.18
C GLY A 46 11.23 -3.61 11.62
N TYR A 47 10.03 -4.13 11.84
CA TYR A 47 9.34 -4.08 13.12
C TYR A 47 9.39 -5.42 13.82
N ARG A 48 9.64 -5.37 15.14
CA ARG A 48 9.62 -6.56 16.00
C ARG A 48 8.21 -7.18 16.02
N GLY A 49 8.12 -8.49 16.23
CA GLY A 49 6.83 -9.18 16.21
C GLY A 49 5.76 -8.60 17.15
N THR A 50 6.13 -8.04 18.31
CA THR A 50 5.16 -7.36 19.19
C THR A 50 4.60 -6.07 18.58
N ALA A 51 5.46 -5.26 17.94
CA ALA A 51 5.06 -4.05 17.22
C ALA A 51 4.23 -4.39 15.98
N ALA A 52 4.67 -5.37 15.19
CA ALA A 52 3.95 -5.86 14.01
C ALA A 52 2.55 -6.38 14.37
N ALA A 53 2.44 -7.20 15.42
CA ALA A 53 1.15 -7.72 15.88
C ALA A 53 0.21 -6.59 16.32
N ARG A 54 0.73 -5.59 17.04
CA ARG A 54 -0.04 -4.41 17.46
C ARG A 54 -0.54 -3.61 16.26
N ALA A 55 0.33 -3.27 15.32
CA ALA A 55 -0.02 -2.48 14.13
C ALA A 55 -1.04 -3.20 13.21
N ALA A 56 -0.93 -4.53 13.08
CA ALA A 56 -1.90 -5.35 12.38
C ALA A 56 -3.20 -5.62 13.18
N GLY A 57 -3.21 -5.30 14.48
CA GLY A 57 -4.33 -5.55 15.37
C GLY A 57 -4.58 -7.05 15.65
N ILE A 58 -3.55 -7.89 15.60
CA ILE A 58 -3.63 -9.33 15.86
C ILE A 58 -2.93 -9.69 17.16
N SER A 59 -3.25 -10.85 17.73
CA SER A 59 -2.48 -11.39 18.84
C SER A 59 -1.10 -11.88 18.38
N TYR A 60 -0.12 -11.85 19.29
CA TYR A 60 1.21 -12.42 19.01
C TYR A 60 1.14 -13.91 18.64
N ARG A 61 0.18 -14.65 19.20
CA ARG A 61 -0.04 -16.06 18.85
C ARG A 61 -0.50 -16.25 17.41
N GLN A 62 -1.40 -15.39 16.92
CA GLN A 62 -1.81 -15.40 15.52
C GLN A 62 -0.62 -15.10 14.61
N LEU A 63 0.18 -14.09 14.94
CA LEU A 63 1.40 -13.77 14.21
C LEU A 63 2.35 -14.98 14.12
N ASP A 64 2.65 -15.61 15.26
CA ASP A 64 3.56 -16.77 15.28
C ASP A 64 3.00 -17.97 14.52
N TYR A 65 1.70 -18.24 14.67
CA TYR A 65 1.04 -19.31 13.93
C TYR A 65 1.08 -19.07 12.41
N TRP A 66 0.81 -17.85 11.96
CA TRP A 66 0.85 -17.51 10.53
C TRP A 66 2.25 -17.51 9.95
N ALA A 67 3.27 -17.12 10.72
CA ALA A 67 4.66 -17.26 10.31
C ALA A 67 5.08 -18.73 10.22
N ARG A 68 4.73 -19.55 11.21
CA ARG A 68 5.08 -20.98 11.24
C ARG A 68 4.38 -21.80 10.16
N THR A 69 3.21 -21.37 9.70
CA THR A 69 2.43 -22.02 8.64
C THR A 69 2.66 -21.41 7.26
N GLY A 70 3.64 -20.50 7.14
CA GLY A 70 4.00 -19.83 5.89
C GLY A 70 2.86 -19.01 5.27
N LEU A 71 1.89 -18.56 6.07
CA LEU A 71 0.86 -17.64 5.58
C LEU A 71 1.45 -16.24 5.45
N VAL A 72 2.10 -15.74 6.51
CA VAL A 72 2.84 -14.48 6.49
C VAL A 72 4.16 -14.63 7.24
N GLU A 73 5.25 -14.58 6.49
CA GLU A 73 6.61 -14.69 7.00
C GLU A 73 7.26 -13.29 7.05
N PRO A 74 8.19 -13.05 7.99
CA PRO A 74 8.95 -11.81 8.01
C PRO A 74 9.86 -11.69 6.78
N THR A 75 9.76 -10.59 6.05
CA THR A 75 10.58 -10.33 4.85
C THR A 75 11.90 -9.62 5.16
N VAL A 76 11.95 -8.79 6.21
CA VAL A 76 13.17 -8.04 6.58
C VAL A 76 14.19 -8.94 7.29
N ARG A 77 13.76 -9.71 8.28
CA ARG A 77 14.64 -10.69 8.93
C ARG A 77 13.88 -11.90 9.45
N GLY A 78 14.29 -13.09 9.01
CA GLY A 78 13.83 -14.36 9.55
C GLY A 78 14.41 -14.70 10.93
N ALA A 79 13.96 -15.80 11.51
CA ALA A 79 14.59 -16.38 12.70
C ALA A 79 15.62 -17.44 12.28
N SER A 80 16.91 -17.14 12.38
CA SER A 80 18.03 -18.02 12.00
C SER A 80 18.82 -18.53 13.22
N GLY A 81 18.14 -18.88 14.33
CA GLY A 81 18.77 -19.51 15.50
C GLY A 81 18.34 -18.93 16.85
N SER A 82 19.06 -19.30 17.92
CA SER A 82 18.78 -18.78 19.26
C SER A 82 19.24 -17.31 19.38
N GLY A 83 18.28 -16.42 19.64
CA GLY A 83 18.51 -15.00 19.89
C GLY A 83 18.41 -14.09 18.67
N THR A 84 18.12 -14.60 17.47
CA THR A 84 17.76 -13.76 16.32
C THR A 84 16.28 -13.38 16.40
N GLN A 85 15.99 -12.12 16.08
CA GLN A 85 14.65 -11.57 16.19
C GLN A 85 14.04 -11.43 14.80
N ARG A 86 12.81 -11.90 14.64
CA ARG A 86 12.03 -11.68 13.43
C ARG A 86 11.74 -10.20 13.28
N LEU A 87 12.05 -9.64 12.11
CA LEU A 87 11.70 -8.28 11.73
C LEU A 87 10.74 -8.34 10.55
N TYR A 88 9.60 -7.69 10.70
CA TYR A 88 8.54 -7.61 9.70
C TYR A 88 8.62 -6.27 8.98
N GLY A 89 8.56 -6.30 7.65
CA GLY A 89 8.48 -5.09 6.84
C GLY A 89 7.09 -4.45 6.91
N PHE A 90 6.97 -3.24 6.39
CA PHE A 90 5.68 -2.56 6.24
C PHE A 90 4.67 -3.43 5.49
N ARG A 91 5.10 -4.00 4.36
CA ARG A 91 4.29 -4.89 3.52
C ARG A 91 3.79 -6.12 4.27
N ASP A 92 4.60 -6.71 5.14
CA ASP A 92 4.18 -7.86 5.95
C ASP A 92 3.03 -7.45 6.86
N ILE A 93 3.14 -6.30 7.50
CA ILE A 93 2.13 -5.78 8.45
C ILE A 93 0.82 -5.45 7.73
N LEU A 94 0.90 -4.88 6.52
CA LEU A 94 -0.26 -4.68 5.66
C LEU A 94 -0.95 -6.02 5.35
N VAL A 95 -0.19 -7.02 4.90
CA VAL A 95 -0.73 -8.35 4.61
C VAL A 95 -1.34 -8.99 5.86
N LEU A 96 -0.69 -8.90 7.02
CA LEU A 96 -1.22 -9.41 8.31
C LEU A 96 -2.59 -8.78 8.63
N LYS A 97 -2.72 -7.46 8.45
CA LYS A 97 -3.96 -6.75 8.72
C LYS A 97 -5.07 -7.11 7.72
N LEU A 98 -4.74 -7.34 6.46
CA LEU A 98 -5.68 -7.80 5.44
C LEU A 98 -6.15 -9.24 5.71
N VAL A 99 -5.23 -10.15 6.03
CA VAL A 99 -5.55 -11.53 6.46
C VAL A 99 -6.53 -11.49 7.63
N LYS A 100 -6.27 -10.66 8.65
CA LYS A 100 -7.18 -10.48 9.77
C LYS A 100 -8.58 -10.06 9.29
N ARG A 101 -8.68 -9.00 8.49
CA ARG A 101 -9.99 -8.49 8.03
C ARG A 101 -10.78 -9.52 7.23
N LEU A 102 -10.10 -10.29 6.37
CA LEU A 102 -10.75 -11.36 5.60
C LEU A 102 -11.23 -12.51 6.51
N LEU A 103 -10.46 -12.87 7.55
CA LEU A 103 -10.88 -13.86 8.54
C LEU A 103 -12.06 -13.36 9.39
N ASP A 104 -12.05 -12.08 9.78
CA ASP A 104 -13.13 -11.47 10.58
C ASP A 104 -14.47 -11.47 9.81
N THR A 105 -14.45 -11.51 8.46
CA THR A 105 -15.64 -11.67 7.62
C THR A 105 -16.03 -13.12 7.32
N GLY A 106 -15.31 -14.09 7.88
CA GLY A 106 -15.62 -15.52 7.74
C GLY A 106 -15.05 -16.20 6.49
N ILE A 107 -14.14 -15.52 5.76
CA ILE A 107 -13.46 -16.12 4.60
C ILE A 107 -12.46 -17.17 5.12
N SER A 108 -12.41 -18.33 4.46
CA SER A 108 -11.54 -19.42 4.89
C SER A 108 -10.06 -19.11 4.65
N LEU A 109 -9.20 -19.68 5.49
CA LEU A 109 -7.74 -19.51 5.39
C LEU A 109 -7.19 -19.92 4.01
N GLN A 110 -7.81 -20.92 3.36
CA GLN A 110 -7.39 -21.40 2.04
C GLN A 110 -7.63 -20.33 0.96
N GLN A 111 -8.81 -19.70 0.95
CA GLN A 111 -9.13 -18.62 0.00
C GLN A 111 -8.22 -17.40 0.23
N ILE A 112 -7.97 -17.07 1.49
CA ILE A 112 -7.08 -15.96 1.86
C ILE A 112 -5.67 -16.18 1.34
N ARG A 113 -5.13 -17.42 1.44
CA ARG A 113 -3.79 -17.73 0.97
C ARG A 113 -3.60 -17.41 -0.52
N THR A 114 -4.59 -17.74 -1.36
CA THR A 114 -4.55 -17.43 -2.79
C THR A 114 -4.50 -15.93 -3.05
N ALA A 115 -5.35 -15.15 -2.38
CA ALA A 115 -5.39 -13.70 -2.56
C ALA A 115 -4.13 -12.99 -2.05
N VAL A 116 -3.60 -13.43 -0.90
CA VAL A 116 -2.37 -12.86 -0.33
C VAL A 116 -1.18 -13.08 -1.27
N ASN A 117 -1.08 -14.24 -1.91
CA ASN A 117 -0.02 -14.49 -2.87
C ASN A 117 -0.10 -13.54 -4.08
N GLN A 118 -1.30 -13.29 -4.61
CA GLN A 118 -1.49 -12.31 -5.68
C GLN A 118 -1.11 -10.89 -5.24
N LEU A 119 -1.49 -10.50 -4.03
CA LEU A 119 -1.13 -9.19 -3.46
C LEU A 119 0.40 -9.02 -3.29
N ARG A 120 1.11 -10.12 -3.02
CA ARG A 120 2.59 -10.14 -2.94
C ARG A 120 3.28 -10.00 -4.28
N GLU A 121 2.59 -10.28 -5.38
CA GLU A 121 3.11 -10.08 -6.73
C GLU A 121 2.85 -8.64 -7.22
N SER A 122 1.89 -7.92 -6.64
CA SER A 122 1.55 -6.53 -6.97
C SER A 122 2.49 -5.51 -6.32
N GLY A 123 2.90 -4.47 -7.06
CA GLY A 123 3.74 -3.38 -6.53
C GLY A 123 3.00 -2.50 -5.52
N VAL A 124 3.73 -1.86 -4.59
CA VAL A 124 3.15 -1.05 -3.50
C VAL A 124 2.31 0.12 -4.02
N ASN A 125 2.73 0.76 -5.11
CA ASN A 125 1.99 1.87 -5.74
C ASN A 125 0.61 1.44 -6.25
N ASP A 126 0.50 0.19 -6.73
CA ASP A 126 -0.76 -0.34 -7.25
C ASP A 126 -1.74 -0.71 -6.12
N LEU A 127 -1.22 -0.97 -4.91
CA LEU A 127 -2.04 -1.32 -3.75
C LEU A 127 -2.95 -0.18 -3.27
N ALA A 128 -2.56 1.07 -3.50
CA ALA A 128 -3.34 2.23 -3.06
C ALA A 128 -4.72 2.32 -3.75
N GLN A 129 -4.81 1.87 -5.00
CA GLN A 129 -6.05 1.86 -5.79
C GLN A 129 -6.72 0.48 -5.83
N THR A 130 -6.13 -0.52 -5.17
CA THR A 130 -6.68 -1.88 -5.16
C THR A 130 -7.80 -2.03 -4.14
N THR A 131 -8.85 -2.74 -4.51
CA THR A 131 -9.92 -3.20 -3.63
C THR A 131 -9.97 -4.73 -3.63
N LEU A 132 -9.84 -5.35 -2.46
CA LEU A 132 -10.08 -6.78 -2.31
C LEU A 132 -11.58 -7.02 -2.21
N MET A 133 -12.14 -7.79 -3.13
CA MET A 133 -13.55 -8.15 -3.17
C MET A 133 -13.73 -9.63 -2.87
N SER A 134 -14.74 -10.00 -2.07
CA SER A 134 -15.06 -11.39 -1.79
C SER A 134 -16.57 -11.64 -1.79
N ASP A 135 -16.98 -12.77 -2.38
CA ASP A 135 -18.33 -13.33 -2.33
C ASP A 135 -18.46 -14.45 -1.27
N GLY A 136 -17.45 -14.62 -0.41
CA GLY A 136 -17.34 -15.70 0.57
C GLY A 136 -16.82 -17.04 -0.01
N ALA A 137 -16.84 -17.22 -1.33
CA ALA A 137 -16.32 -18.40 -2.03
C ALA A 137 -14.94 -18.14 -2.65
N SER A 138 -14.66 -16.91 -3.05
CA SER A 138 -13.42 -16.47 -3.67
C SER A 138 -13.07 -15.05 -3.20
N VAL A 139 -11.82 -14.65 -3.45
CA VAL A 139 -11.32 -13.30 -3.20
C VAL A 139 -10.66 -12.82 -4.49
N TYR A 140 -10.96 -11.58 -4.88
CA TYR A 140 -10.54 -10.94 -6.11
C TYR A 140 -9.80 -9.64 -5.79
N LEU A 141 -8.71 -9.35 -6.49
CA LEU A 141 -8.11 -8.02 -6.50
C LEU A 141 -8.74 -7.24 -7.65
N CYS A 142 -9.49 -6.19 -7.33
CA CYS A 142 -10.01 -5.25 -8.31
C CYS A 142 -9.15 -3.99 -8.31
N THR A 143 -8.69 -3.57 -9.48
CA THR A 143 -7.88 -2.36 -9.66
C THR A 143 -8.65 -1.23 -10.33
N SER A 144 -9.88 -1.51 -10.80
CA SER A 144 -10.79 -0.54 -11.39
C SER A 144 -12.21 -0.68 -10.84
N ASN A 145 -13.01 0.38 -10.98
CA ASN A 145 -14.41 0.38 -10.57
C ASN A 145 -15.26 -0.57 -11.43
N ASP A 146 -14.93 -0.75 -12.71
CA ASP A 146 -15.67 -1.62 -13.62
C ASP A 146 -15.56 -3.09 -13.19
N GLU A 147 -14.38 -3.54 -12.79
CA GLU A 147 -14.17 -4.89 -12.23
C GLU A 147 -15.00 -5.13 -10.96
N VAL A 148 -15.16 -4.10 -10.12
CA VAL A 148 -16.00 -4.16 -8.92
C VAL A 148 -17.48 -4.30 -9.31
N ILE A 149 -17.94 -3.49 -10.27
CA ILE A 149 -19.34 -3.50 -10.75
C ILE A 149 -19.67 -4.85 -11.39
N ASP A 150 -18.77 -5.40 -12.20
CA ASP A 150 -18.96 -6.70 -12.86
C ASP A 150 -19.15 -7.84 -11.85
N LEU A 151 -18.47 -7.78 -10.71
CA LEU A 151 -18.59 -8.78 -9.66
C LEU A 151 -19.94 -8.65 -8.93
N VAL A 152 -20.35 -7.43 -8.58
CA VAL A 152 -21.63 -7.15 -7.90
C VAL A 152 -22.82 -7.51 -8.78
N SER A 153 -22.71 -7.29 -10.09
CA SER A 153 -23.79 -7.50 -11.06
C SER A 153 -24.24 -8.96 -11.18
N ARG A 154 -23.49 -9.91 -10.62
CA ARG A 154 -23.82 -11.35 -10.59
C ARG A 154 -24.92 -11.70 -9.56
N GLY A 155 -25.46 -10.73 -8.84
CA GLY A 155 -26.58 -10.90 -7.91
C GLY A 155 -26.22 -11.60 -6.59
N GLN A 156 -24.93 -11.69 -6.27
CA GLN A 156 -24.42 -12.24 -5.03
C GLN A 156 -23.97 -11.10 -4.10
N GLY A 157 -24.17 -11.26 -2.79
CA GLY A 157 -23.65 -10.31 -1.80
C GLY A 157 -22.13 -10.37 -1.75
N VAL A 158 -21.48 -9.23 -1.94
CA VAL A 158 -20.03 -9.12 -1.92
C VAL A 158 -19.56 -8.16 -0.82
N PHE A 159 -18.40 -8.47 -0.26
CA PHE A 159 -17.70 -7.65 0.71
C PHE A 159 -16.42 -7.09 0.08
N GLY A 160 -16.20 -5.78 0.24
CA GLY A 160 -15.04 -5.08 -0.29
C GLY A 160 -14.14 -4.51 0.82
N ILE A 161 -12.83 -4.71 0.69
CA ILE A 161 -11.80 -4.04 1.50
C ILE A 161 -10.96 -3.16 0.57
N ALA A 162 -11.10 -1.85 0.71
CA ALA A 162 -10.21 -0.90 0.05
C ALA A 162 -8.79 -1.01 0.64
N VAL A 163 -7.84 -1.56 -0.12
CA VAL A 163 -6.47 -1.82 0.35
C VAL A 163 -5.77 -0.52 0.70
N GLY A 164 -5.94 0.53 -0.11
CA GLY A 164 -5.38 1.86 0.17
C GLY A 164 -5.87 2.51 1.46
N LYS A 165 -7.04 2.13 1.98
CA LYS A 165 -7.48 2.57 3.32
C LYS A 165 -6.72 1.82 4.42
N VAL A 166 -6.56 0.50 4.27
CA VAL A 166 -5.81 -0.33 5.22
C VAL A 166 -4.34 0.07 5.28
N LEU A 167 -3.75 0.37 4.12
CA LEU A 167 -2.39 0.88 3.97
C LEU A 167 -2.19 2.12 4.84
N ARG A 168 -3.03 3.15 4.68
CA ARG A 168 -2.98 4.39 5.49
C ARG A 168 -3.16 4.14 6.99
N GLU A 169 -4.01 3.20 7.38
CA GLU A 169 -4.16 2.85 8.79
C GLU A 169 -2.90 2.17 9.36
N VAL A 170 -2.22 1.35 8.56
CA VAL A 170 -0.94 0.74 8.96
C VAL A 170 0.12 1.81 9.09
N GLU A 171 0.27 2.70 8.11
CA GLU A 171 1.20 3.85 8.18
C GLU A 171 1.01 4.62 9.48
N SER A 172 -0.23 5.06 9.74
CA SER A 172 -0.56 5.80 10.96
C SER A 172 -0.24 5.03 12.24
N SER A 173 -0.37 3.69 12.24
CA SER A 173 -0.06 2.87 13.41
C SER A 173 1.45 2.70 13.63
N LEU A 174 2.25 2.86 12.57
CA LEU A 174 3.70 2.67 12.60
C LEU A 174 4.46 3.95 12.89
N VAL A 175 3.88 5.13 12.66
CA VAL A 175 4.50 6.44 13.00
C VAL A 175 4.94 6.50 14.47
N GLU A 176 4.20 5.85 15.37
CA GLU A 176 4.48 5.84 16.81
C GLU A 176 5.36 4.65 17.27
N LEU A 177 5.86 3.82 16.35
CA LEU A 177 6.61 2.61 16.68
C LEU A 177 8.07 2.69 16.24
N ASP A 178 8.96 2.21 17.10
CA ASP A 178 10.38 2.14 16.80
C ASP A 178 10.69 1.06 15.76
N ALA A 179 11.15 1.48 14.58
CA ALA A 179 11.72 0.59 13.58
C ALA A 179 13.12 0.12 14.02
N THR A 180 13.45 -1.14 13.72
CA THR A 180 14.76 -1.74 14.02
C THR A 180 15.53 -1.93 12.71
N PRO A 181 16.82 -1.55 12.64
CA PRO A 181 17.64 -1.79 11.45
C PRO A 181 17.70 -3.27 11.04
N ALA A 182 17.71 -3.54 9.73
CA ALA A 182 17.68 -4.86 9.13
C ALA A 182 18.99 -5.64 9.29
N ALA A 183 20.12 -4.96 9.53
CA ALA A 183 21.42 -5.58 9.83
C ALA A 183 21.47 -6.19 11.25
N ASP A 184 22.02 -7.41 11.38
CA ASP A 184 22.28 -7.99 12.70
C ASP A 184 23.57 -7.40 13.30
N PRO A 185 23.51 -6.80 14.51
CA PRO A 185 24.72 -6.29 15.19
C PRO A 185 25.83 -7.35 15.35
N ARG A 186 25.48 -8.65 15.39
CA ARG A 186 26.45 -9.75 15.45
C ARG A 186 27.21 -9.92 14.13
N ASP A 187 26.55 -9.71 13.00
CA ASP A 187 27.16 -9.82 11.68
C ASP A 187 28.14 -8.67 11.43
N GLU A 188 27.80 -7.45 11.87
CA GLU A 188 28.73 -6.33 11.84
C GLU A 188 29.99 -6.60 12.67
N LEU A 189 29.85 -7.17 13.87
CA LEU A 189 30.98 -7.47 14.74
C LEU A 189 31.87 -8.57 14.14
N ALA A 190 31.28 -9.57 13.48
CA ALA A 190 32.01 -10.61 12.76
C ALA A 190 32.79 -10.03 11.56
N ALA A 191 32.16 -9.17 10.76
CA ALA A 191 32.79 -8.48 9.63
C ALA A 191 33.95 -7.56 10.08
N ARG A 192 33.81 -6.87 11.21
CA ARG A 192 34.90 -6.06 11.81
C ARG A 192 36.07 -6.91 12.34
N ARG A 193 35.82 -8.16 12.71
CA ARG A 193 36.87 -9.09 13.17
C ARG A 193 37.66 -9.66 11.99
N SER A 194 37.01 -10.00 10.88
CA SER A 194 37.69 -10.49 9.69
C SER A 194 38.55 -9.43 9.02
N SER A 195 38.10 -8.16 8.98
CA SER A 195 38.87 -7.06 8.39
C SER A 195 40.10 -6.63 9.20
N ARG A 196 40.14 -6.91 10.51
CA ARG A 196 41.32 -6.69 11.35
C ARG A 196 42.33 -7.85 11.33
N ALA A 197 41.94 -8.99 10.79
CA ALA A 197 42.78 -10.19 10.71
C ALA A 197 43.47 -10.35 9.33
N SER A 198 43.24 -9.42 8.40
CA SER A 198 43.96 -9.25 7.13
C SER A 198 44.88 -8.04 7.20
#